data_AF-A0A7X9BDQ4-F1
#
_entry.id   AF-A0A7X9BDQ4-F1
#
_cell.length_a   1.000
_cell.length_b   1.000
_cell.length_c   1.000
_cell.angle_alpha   90.00
_cell.angle_beta   90.00
_cell.angle_gamma   90.00
#
_symmetry.space_group_name_H-M   'P 1'
#
loop_
_entity.id
_entity.type
_entity.pdbx_description
1 polymer ?
#
loop_
_entity_poly.entity_id
_entity_poly.type
_entity_poly.pdbx_seq_one_letter_code
_entity_poly.pdbx_strand_id
1 'polypeptide(L)' 'MQYNYQVKTKEAGFSVEKILRQSLGFSRSMVRKLKNTNGVLVNGQASHLNRPVQEGDLLSIDLHTGKATP' A
#
# COMPACT_ATOMS: atom_id res chain seq x y z
N MET A 1 6.23 -7.65 -9.36
CA MET A 1 4.80 -7.79 -9.74
C MET A 1 4.07 -6.61 -9.14
N GLN A 2 3.33 -5.86 -9.95
CA GLN A 2 2.62 -4.65 -9.50
C GLN A 2 1.13 -4.95 -9.35
N TYR A 3 0.57 -4.58 -8.20
CA TYR A 3 -0.85 -4.74 -7.90
C TYR A 3 -1.47 -3.37 -7.67
N ASN A 4 -2.55 -3.07 -8.37
CA ASN A 4 -3.26 -1.80 -8.25
C ASN A 4 -4.60 -2.02 -7.54
N TYR A 5 -4.92 -1.14 -6.59
CA TYR A 5 -6.14 -1.18 -5.82
C TYR A 5 -6.76 0.21 -5.72
N GLN A 6 -8.02 0.32 -6.12
CA GLN A 6 -8.77 1.56 -5.97
C GLN A 6 -9.52 1.58 -4.64
N VAL A 7 -9.30 2.62 -3.84
CA VAL A 7 -9.90 2.80 -2.52
C VAL A 7 -11.41 3.00 -2.67
N LYS A 8 -12.18 2.20 -1.93
CA LYS A 8 -13.65 2.27 -1.95
C LYS A 8 -14.16 3.29 -0.93
N THR A 9 -15.39 3.77 -1.11
CA THR A 9 -16.07 4.70 -0.16
C THR A 9 -15.98 4.24 1.28
N LYS A 10 -16.18 2.93 1.52
CA LYS A 10 -16.15 2.31 2.87
C LYS A 10 -14.76 2.30 3.53
N GLU A 11 -13.72 2.65 2.78
CA GLU A 11 -12.32 2.66 3.21
C GLU A 11 -11.76 4.09 3.25
N ALA A 12 -12.55 5.08 2.85
CA ALA A 12 -12.17 6.48 3.00
C ALA A 12 -11.89 6.81 4.47
N GLY A 13 -10.78 7.51 4.72
CA GLY A 13 -10.28 7.80 6.07
C GLY A 13 -9.48 6.66 6.71
N PHE A 14 -9.39 5.48 6.09
CA PHE A 14 -8.46 4.45 6.57
C PHE A 14 -7.03 4.77 6.17
N SER A 15 -6.08 4.29 6.96
CA SER A 15 -4.68 4.35 6.57
C SER A 15 -4.39 3.32 5.48
N VAL A 16 -3.38 3.61 4.65
CA VAL A 16 -2.87 2.64 3.66
C VAL A 16 -2.52 1.31 4.33
N GLU A 17 -1.87 1.34 5.51
CA GLU A 17 -1.58 0.12 6.28
C GLU A 17 -2.85 -0.68 6.62
N LYS A 18 -3.91 0.00 7.06
CA LYS A 18 -5.16 -0.66 7.43
C LYS A 18 -5.80 -1.31 6.20
N ILE A 19 -5.79 -0.66 5.05
CA ILE A 19 -6.30 -1.21 3.79
C ILE A 19 -5.47 -2.42 3.35
N LEU A 20 -4.14 -2.33 3.38
CA LEU A 20 -3.26 -3.46 3.05
C LEU A 20 -3.57 -4.69 3.92
N ARG A 21 -3.81 -4.49 5.22
CA ARG A 21 -4.07 -5.59 6.16
C ARG A 21 -5.50 -6.11 6.12
N GLN A 22 -6.49 -5.24 6.16
CA GLN A 22 -7.90 -5.61 6.32
C GLN A 22 -8.59 -5.88 4.97
N SER A 23 -8.30 -5.07 3.94
CA SER A 23 -8.95 -5.21 2.64
C SER A 23 -8.19 -6.13 1.70
N LEU A 24 -6.85 -6.09 1.74
CA LEU A 24 -5.99 -6.86 0.84
C LEU A 24 -5.35 -8.10 1.51
N GLY A 25 -5.54 -8.27 2.83
CA GLY A 25 -5.08 -9.47 3.54
C GLY A 25 -3.56 -9.62 3.64
N PHE A 26 -2.79 -8.56 3.41
CA PHE A 26 -1.33 -8.63 3.54
C PHE A 26 -0.91 -8.91 4.98
N SER A 27 0.06 -9.82 5.12
CA SER A 27 0.66 -10.15 6.41
C SER A 27 1.45 -8.96 6.97
N ARG A 28 1.63 -8.93 8.30
CA ARG A 28 2.43 -7.89 8.97
C ARG A 28 3.86 -7.79 8.43
N SER A 29 4.48 -8.93 8.11
CA SER A 29 5.82 -8.99 7.54
C SER A 29 5.87 -8.40 6.13
N MET A 30 4.85 -8.65 5.30
CA MET A 30 4.78 -8.06 3.95
C MET A 30 4.56 -6.56 4.00
N VAL A 31 3.65 -6.08 4.85
CA VAL A 31 3.42 -4.64 5.06
C VAL A 31 4.69 -3.95 5.55
N ARG A 32 5.43 -4.56 6.48
CA ARG A 32 6.73 -4.04 6.94
C ARG A 32 7.77 -4.00 5.81
N LYS A 33 7.81 -5.01 4.94
CA LYS A 33 8.70 -5.01 3.77
C LYS A 33 8.35 -3.87 2.81
N LEU A 34 7.08 -3.74 2.45
CA LEU A 34 6.55 -2.67 1.60
C LEU A 34 6.87 -1.28 2.16
N LYS A 35 6.76 -1.10 3.48
CA LYS A 35 7.16 0.13 4.17
C LYS A 35 8.64 0.45 3.97
N ASN A 36 9.51 -0.54 4.15
CA ASN A 36 10.96 -0.37 4.09
C ASN A 36 11.47 -0.18 2.65
N THR A 37 10.75 -0.70 1.66
CA THR A 37 11.15 -0.61 0.25
C THR A 37 10.44 0.52 -0.52
N ASN A 38 9.66 1.37 0.16
CA ASN A 38 8.75 2.32 -0.50
C ASN A 38 7.88 1.67 -1.59
N GLY A 39 7.48 0.42 -1.36
CA GLY A 39 6.75 -0.40 -2.33
C GLY A 39 5.27 -0.03 -2.46
N VAL A 40 4.83 1.10 -1.93
CA VAL A 40 3.43 1.55 -2.03
C VAL A 40 3.39 3.00 -2.47
N LEU A 41 2.68 3.25 -3.57
CA LEU A 41 2.39 4.57 -4.11
C LEU A 41 0.90 4.84 -3.97
N VAL A 42 0.54 6.07 -3.59
CA VAL A 42 -0.84 6.58 -3.60
C VAL A 42 -0.90 7.61 -4.72
N ASN A 43 -1.76 7.40 -5.72
CA ASN A 43 -1.86 8.25 -6.90
C ASN A 43 -0.50 8.49 -7.58
N GLY A 44 0.35 7.47 -7.61
CA GLY A 44 1.70 7.53 -8.21
C GLY A 44 2.78 8.16 -7.32
N GLN A 45 2.46 8.63 -6.12
CA GLN A 45 3.42 9.22 -5.19
C GLN A 45 3.72 8.31 -4.00
N ALA A 46 5.01 8.20 -3.62
CA ALA A 46 5.40 7.50 -2.40
C ALA A 46 4.72 8.17 -1.20
N SER A 47 4.01 7.37 -0.41
CA SER A 47 3.21 7.88 0.70
C SER A 47 3.50 7.09 1.97
N HIS A 48 3.43 7.77 3.11
CA HIS A 48 3.52 7.10 4.40
C HIS A 48 2.32 6.18 4.60
N LEU A 49 2.57 4.95 5.04
CA LEU A 49 1.50 3.97 5.24
C LEU A 49 0.47 4.37 6.31
N ASN A 50 0.82 5.31 7.19
CA ASN A 50 -0.07 5.86 8.21
C ASN A 50 -0.98 6.99 7.68
N ARG A 51 -0.75 7.48 6.46
CA ARG A 51 -1.56 8.53 5.87
C ARG A 51 -2.98 7.99 5.61
N PRO A 52 -4.04 8.73 5.98
CA PRO A 52 -5.40 8.40 5.59
C PRO A 52 -5.58 8.60 4.08
N VAL A 53 -6.29 7.67 3.43
CA VAL A 53 -6.64 7.77 2.01
C VAL A 53 -8.07 8.23 1.82
N GLN A 54 -8.36 8.72 0.62
CA GLN A 54 -9.68 9.13 0.20
C GLN A 54 -10.28 8.11 -0.77
N GLU A 55 -11.61 8.14 -0.89
CA GLU A 55 -12.29 7.37 -1.92
C GLU A 55 -11.75 7.72 -3.30
N GLY A 56 -11.54 6.70 -4.14
CA GLY A 56 -11.03 6.88 -5.49
C GLY A 56 -9.50 6.98 -5.58
N ASP A 57 -8.79 7.10 -4.45
CA ASP A 57 -7.33 7.01 -4.45
C ASP A 57 -6.87 5.67 -5.05
N LEU A 58 -5.83 5.72 -5.88
CA LEU A 58 -5.22 4.55 -6.49
C LEU A 58 -3.98 4.15 -5.70
N LEU A 59 -4.04 2.99 -5.05
CA LEU A 59 -2.90 2.35 -4.41
C LEU A 59 -2.18 1.46 -5.43
N SER A 60 -0.93 1.77 -5.72
CA SER A 60 -0.04 0.91 -6.50
C SER A 60 0.96 0.25 -5.56
N ILE A 61 0.90 -1.07 -5.49
CA ILE A 61 1.72 -1.89 -4.59
C ILE A 61 2.70 -2.68 -5.44
N ASP A 62 3.98 -2.43 -5.21
CA ASP A 62 5.06 -3.20 -5.79
C ASP A 62 5.47 -4.33 -4.83
N LEU A 63 5.09 -5.55 -5.20
CA LEU A 63 5.40 -6.77 -4.45
C LEU A 63 6.77 -7.35 -4.82
N HIS A 64 7.69 -6.60 -5.43
CA HIS A 64 9.03 -7.09 -5.70
C HIS A 64 9.70 -7.56 -4.40
N THR A 65 9.69 -8.88 -4.21
CA THR A 65 10.24 -9.58 -3.06
C THR A 65 11.77 -9.66 -3.16
N GLY A 66 12.43 -8.50 -3.17
CA GLY A 66 13.88 -8.41 -3.15
C GLY A 66 14.51 -8.59 -4.53
N LYS A 67 14.92 -7.47 -5.11
CA LYS A 67 16.36 -7.24 -5.22
C LYS A 67 16.65 -6.04 -4.34
N ALA A 68 17.22 -6.28 -3.17
CA ALA A 68 18.14 -5.29 -2.63
C ALA A 68 19.23 -5.18 -3.70
N THR A 69 19.29 -4.06 -4.40
CA THR A 69 20.39 -3.77 -5.32
C THR A 69 21.69 -3.77 -4.49
N PRO A 70 22.77 -4.41 -4.97
CA PRO A 70 24.03 -4.58 -4.22
C PRO A 70 24.69 -3.26 -3.83
#